data_AF-A0A917JRD2-F1
#
_entry.id   AF-A0A917JRD2-F1
#
_cell.length_a   1.000
_cell.length_b   1.000
_cell.length_c   1.000
_cell.angle_alpha   90.00
_cell.angle_beta   90.00
_cell.angle_gamma   90.00
#
_symmetry.space_group_name_H-M   'P 1'
#
loop_
_entity.id
_entity.type
_entity.pdbx_description
1 polymer ?
#
loop_
_entity_poly.entity_id
_entity_poly.type
_entity_poly.pdbx_seq_one_letter_code
_entity_poly.pdbx_strand_id
1 'polypeptide(L)'
;MTSLNLQANEQQIFVVRHVEKLKGKDPELSMAGQKRARALAALMANQPINMLIATQFKRTQQTLEPLAQAKLLNLTIVAAQRPLIHHVAQTINMAKSSSGSVIIAGHSNTVPMILTALGIKQPIELTESDYGDLFLLNLKDDQLISWKRSHFGDAPTLKQIQNVR
;
A
#
# COMPACT_ATOMS: atom_id res chain seq x y z
N MET A 1 27.52 29.57 18.56
CA MET A 1 27.37 28.87 17.28
C MET A 1 26.85 27.47 17.58
N THR A 2 25.54 27.29 17.51
CA THR A 2 24.92 25.98 17.77
C THR A 2 24.76 25.33 16.41
N SER A 3 25.60 24.35 16.09
CA SER A 3 25.44 23.54 14.88
C SER A 3 24.12 22.78 14.99
N LEU A 4 23.14 23.10 14.14
CA LEU A 4 21.99 22.23 13.91
C LEU A 4 22.53 20.95 13.26
N ASN A 5 22.61 19.87 14.04
CA ASN A 5 22.67 18.53 13.48
C ASN A 5 21.31 18.27 12.81
N LEU A 6 21.21 18.55 11.52
CA LEU A 6 20.15 18.01 10.68
C LEU A 6 20.39 16.49 10.60
N GLN A 7 19.73 15.73 11.47
CA GLN A 7 19.62 14.29 11.29
C GLN A 7 18.87 14.06 9.98
N ALA A 8 19.45 13.24 9.09
CA ALA A 8 18.79 12.87 7.86
C ALA A 8 17.48 12.14 8.18
N ASN A 9 16.40 12.51 7.48
CA ASN A 9 15.10 11.88 7.70
C ASN A 9 15.02 10.62 6.84
N GLU A 10 15.13 9.45 7.48
CA GLU A 10 14.96 8.16 6.83
C GLU A 10 13.52 7.67 6.99
N GLN A 11 12.90 7.29 5.88
CA GLN A 11 11.51 6.85 5.85
C GLN A 11 11.34 5.61 4.98
N GLN A 12 10.57 4.63 5.45
CA GLN A 12 10.14 3.50 4.62
C GLN A 12 8.70 3.67 4.18
N ILE A 13 8.46 3.58 2.87
CA ILE A 13 7.13 3.57 2.29
C ILE A 13 6.88 2.19 1.68
N PHE A 14 5.89 1.51 2.21
CA PHE A 14 5.36 0.26 1.70
C PHE A 14 4.17 0.57 0.79
N VAL A 15 4.13 0.01 -0.41
CA VAL A 15 3.03 0.18 -1.35
C VAL A 15 2.51 -1.19 -1.76
N VAL A 16 1.20 -1.36 -1.69
CA VAL A 16 0.49 -2.55 -2.16
C VAL A 16 -0.69 -2.12 -3.04
N ARG A 17 -1.07 -2.98 -3.98
CA ARG A 17 -2.43 -2.95 -4.53
C ARG A 17 -3.37 -3.62 -3.53
N HIS A 18 -4.65 -3.22 -3.50
CA HIS A 18 -5.67 -4.02 -2.82
C HIS A 18 -5.62 -5.48 -3.27
N VAL A 19 -6.05 -6.40 -2.40
CA VAL A 19 -6.03 -7.84 -2.68
C VAL A 19 -7.33 -8.33 -3.35
N GLU A 20 -7.49 -9.64 -3.52
CA GLU A 20 -8.59 -10.25 -4.28
C GLU A 20 -9.96 -9.80 -3.78
N LYS A 21 -10.82 -9.36 -4.71
CA LYS A 21 -12.13 -8.81 -4.42
C LYS A 21 -13.26 -9.58 -5.11
N LEU A 22 -14.47 -9.44 -4.59
CA LEU A 22 -15.68 -9.88 -5.27
C LEU A 22 -16.00 -9.00 -6.50
N LYS A 23 -17.03 -9.37 -7.26
CA LYS A 23 -17.56 -8.55 -8.36
C LYS A 23 -18.56 -7.53 -7.81
N GLY A 24 -18.63 -6.35 -8.41
CA GLY A 24 -19.54 -5.27 -8.00
C GLY A 24 -18.93 -3.88 -8.12
N LYS A 25 -19.69 -2.85 -7.74
CA LYS A 25 -19.29 -1.44 -7.85
C LYS A 25 -18.23 -1.03 -6.82
N ASP A 26 -18.45 -1.37 -5.56
CA ASP A 26 -17.47 -1.24 -4.48
C ASP A 26 -17.43 -2.55 -3.67
N PRO A 27 -16.87 -3.60 -4.28
CA PRO A 27 -16.95 -4.95 -3.73
C PRO A 27 -16.02 -5.10 -2.53
N GLU A 28 -16.42 -5.98 -1.62
CA GLU A 28 -15.59 -6.45 -0.53
C GLU A 28 -14.50 -7.40 -1.03
N LEU A 29 -13.52 -7.68 -0.17
CA LEU A 29 -12.54 -8.72 -0.41
C LEU A 29 -13.22 -10.09 -0.47
N SER A 30 -12.76 -10.93 -1.40
CA SER A 30 -13.15 -12.34 -1.43
C SER A 30 -12.53 -13.07 -0.24
N MET A 31 -12.91 -14.34 0.00
CA MET A 31 -12.26 -15.16 1.02
C MET A 31 -10.75 -15.28 0.80
N ALA A 32 -10.30 -15.34 -0.46
CA ALA A 32 -8.87 -15.34 -0.80
C ALA A 32 -8.22 -14.01 -0.40
N GLY A 33 -8.86 -12.89 -0.73
CA GLY A 33 -8.38 -11.56 -0.38
C GLY A 33 -8.30 -11.35 1.14
N GLN A 34 -9.31 -11.79 1.89
CA GLN A 34 -9.27 -11.71 3.35
C GLN A 34 -8.12 -12.52 3.96
N LYS A 35 -7.83 -13.72 3.41
CA LYS A 35 -6.65 -14.50 3.81
C LYS A 35 -5.36 -13.76 3.49
N ARG A 36 -5.26 -13.16 2.31
CA ARG A 36 -4.08 -12.40 1.88
C ARG A 36 -3.87 -11.12 2.72
N ALA A 37 -4.93 -10.41 3.07
CA ALA A 37 -4.88 -9.25 3.96
C ALA A 37 -4.35 -9.62 5.36
N ARG A 38 -4.75 -10.79 5.89
CA ARG A 38 -4.16 -11.32 7.14
C ARG A 38 -2.69 -11.70 6.98
N ALA A 39 -2.30 -12.26 5.82
CA ALA A 39 -0.90 -12.56 5.53
C ALA A 39 -0.05 -11.28 5.45
N LEU A 40 -0.58 -10.19 4.89
CA LEU A 40 0.07 -8.87 4.92
C LEU A 40 0.29 -8.39 6.36
N ALA A 41 -0.73 -8.48 7.21
CA ALA A 41 -0.63 -8.08 8.61
C ALA A 41 0.42 -8.92 9.37
N ALA A 42 0.46 -10.23 9.14
CA ALA A 42 1.47 -11.12 9.71
C ALA A 42 2.89 -10.76 9.24
N LEU A 43 3.08 -10.49 7.94
CA LEU A 43 4.37 -10.08 7.38
C LEU A 43 4.86 -8.75 7.98
N MET A 44 3.94 -7.82 8.25
CA MET A 44 4.23 -6.50 8.81
C MET A 44 4.23 -6.48 10.36
N ALA A 45 4.06 -7.63 11.02
CA ALA A 45 3.88 -7.70 12.47
C ALA A 45 5.02 -7.05 13.26
N ASN A 46 6.27 -7.20 12.80
CA ASN A 46 7.45 -6.64 13.46
C ASN A 46 7.93 -5.32 12.83
N GLN A 47 7.25 -4.82 11.80
CA GLN A 47 7.62 -3.54 11.18
C GLN A 47 7.04 -2.38 12.00
N PRO A 48 7.81 -1.35 12.33
CA PRO A 48 7.25 -0.11 12.85
C PRO A 48 6.43 0.52 11.72
N ILE A 49 5.13 0.71 11.93
CA ILE A 49 4.24 1.37 10.98
C ILE A 49 3.56 2.50 11.74
N ASN A 50 3.58 3.70 11.17
CA ASN A 50 3.05 4.91 11.78
C ASN A 50 1.76 5.38 11.09
N MET A 51 1.57 5.00 9.83
CA MET A 51 0.41 5.43 9.06
C MET A 51 -0.03 4.36 8.05
N LEU A 52 -1.34 4.19 7.94
CA LEU A 52 -1.99 3.31 6.98
C LEU A 52 -2.83 4.17 6.03
N ILE A 53 -2.45 4.27 4.77
CA ILE A 53 -3.18 5.06 3.77
C ILE A 53 -3.99 4.14 2.87
N ALA A 54 -5.28 4.42 2.74
CA ALA A 54 -6.18 3.71 1.83
C ALA A 54 -7.04 4.71 1.05
N THR A 55 -7.70 4.24 -0.01
CA THR A 55 -8.75 5.00 -0.68
C THR A 55 -10.10 4.80 0.02
N GLN A 56 -11.13 5.53 -0.41
CA GLN A 56 -12.50 5.39 0.12
C GLN A 56 -13.19 4.05 -0.21
N PHE A 57 -12.53 3.16 -0.95
CA PHE A 57 -13.13 1.92 -1.45
C PHE A 57 -12.91 0.78 -0.46
N LYS A 58 -13.92 -0.05 -0.26
CA LYS A 58 -13.86 -1.17 0.71
C LYS A 58 -12.62 -2.04 0.52
N ARG A 59 -12.31 -2.41 -0.73
CA ARG A 59 -11.18 -3.29 -1.04
C ARG A 59 -9.82 -2.79 -0.56
N THR A 60 -9.52 -1.48 -0.61
CA THR A 60 -8.23 -0.95 -0.11
C THR A 60 -8.23 -0.87 1.41
N GLN A 61 -9.35 -0.48 2.01
CA GLN A 61 -9.50 -0.44 3.48
C GLN A 61 -9.38 -1.84 4.09
N GLN A 62 -10.16 -2.80 3.60
CA GLN A 62 -10.15 -4.19 4.06
C GLN A 62 -8.81 -4.90 3.81
N THR A 63 -7.98 -4.41 2.88
CA THR A 63 -6.62 -4.91 2.70
C THR A 63 -5.73 -4.55 3.88
N LEU A 64 -5.89 -3.34 4.45
CA LEU A 64 -5.08 -2.84 5.57
C LEU A 64 -5.72 -3.07 6.94
N GLU A 65 -7.02 -3.35 7.00
CA GLU A 65 -7.79 -3.49 8.24
C GLU A 65 -7.20 -4.50 9.24
N PRO A 66 -6.74 -5.71 8.84
CA PRO A 66 -6.10 -6.63 9.79
C PRO A 66 -4.81 -6.06 10.40
N LEU A 67 -4.04 -5.28 9.63
CA LEU A 67 -2.83 -4.61 10.13
C LEU A 67 -3.19 -3.43 11.03
N ALA A 68 -4.23 -2.66 10.69
CA ALA A 68 -4.78 -1.58 11.49
C ALA A 68 -5.16 -2.06 12.90
N GLN A 69 -5.89 -3.18 12.98
CA GLN A 69 -6.27 -3.81 14.24
C GLN A 69 -5.05 -4.29 15.03
N ALA A 70 -4.10 -4.98 14.37
CA ALA A 70 -2.91 -5.51 15.02
C ALA A 70 -1.98 -4.41 15.58
N LYS A 71 -1.96 -3.23 14.94
CA LYS A 71 -1.10 -2.09 15.32
C LYS A 71 -1.84 -1.02 16.11
N LEU A 72 -3.15 -1.17 16.34
CA LEU A 72 -4.03 -0.15 16.95
C LEU A 72 -3.94 1.21 16.23
N LEU A 73 -3.90 1.18 14.90
CA LEU A 73 -3.84 2.36 14.03
C LEU A 73 -5.16 2.59 13.31
N ASN A 74 -5.46 3.85 13.03
CA ASN A 74 -6.57 4.23 12.15
C ASN A 74 -6.12 4.25 10.69
N LEU A 75 -7.07 4.05 9.77
CA LEU A 75 -6.85 4.27 8.35
C LEU A 75 -6.97 5.76 8.01
N THR A 76 -5.95 6.30 7.35
CA THR A 76 -5.98 7.60 6.70
C THR A 76 -6.57 7.45 5.30
N ILE A 77 -7.76 8.02 5.09
CA ILE A 77 -8.45 7.92 3.80
C ILE A 77 -8.06 9.06 2.88
N VAL A 78 -7.41 8.73 1.77
CA VAL A 78 -7.16 9.65 0.64
C VAL A 78 -8.10 9.28 -0.49
N ALA A 79 -9.17 10.06 -0.67
CA ALA A 79 -10.18 9.79 -1.67
C ALA A 79 -9.58 9.76 -3.09
N ALA A 80 -10.03 8.81 -3.91
CA ALA A 80 -9.69 8.78 -5.32
C ALA A 80 -10.26 10.02 -6.03
N GLN A 81 -9.42 10.69 -6.82
CA GLN A 81 -9.75 11.92 -7.52
C GLN A 81 -9.56 11.76 -9.03
N ARG A 82 -10.23 12.63 -9.80
CA ARG A 82 -9.97 12.83 -11.23
C ARG A 82 -9.54 14.28 -11.46
N PRO A 83 -8.42 14.53 -12.16
CA PRO A 83 -7.49 13.55 -12.73
C PRO A 83 -6.73 12.74 -11.67
N LEU A 84 -6.30 11.52 -12.02
CA LEU A 84 -5.63 10.59 -11.08
C LEU A 84 -4.35 11.18 -10.47
N ILE A 85 -3.68 12.10 -11.18
CA ILE A 85 -2.47 12.76 -10.69
C ILE A 85 -2.70 13.54 -9.40
N HIS A 86 -3.90 14.10 -9.17
CA HIS A 86 -4.22 14.77 -7.91
C HIS A 86 -4.31 13.79 -6.74
N HIS A 87 -4.89 12.61 -6.97
CA HIS A 87 -4.92 11.53 -5.98
C HIS A 87 -3.52 11.05 -5.63
N VAL A 88 -2.65 10.87 -6.63
CA VAL A 88 -1.26 10.45 -6.42
C VAL A 88 -0.49 11.50 -5.62
N ALA A 89 -0.59 12.78 -6.00
CA ALA A 89 0.07 13.87 -5.30
C ALA A 89 -0.39 13.97 -3.83
N GLN A 90 -1.70 13.91 -3.56
CA GLN A 90 -2.21 13.94 -2.18
C GLN A 90 -1.74 12.73 -1.37
N THR A 91 -1.71 11.54 -1.98
CA THR A 91 -1.25 10.31 -1.33
C THR A 91 0.22 10.42 -0.92
N ILE A 92 1.06 10.95 -1.80
CA ILE A 92 2.50 11.13 -1.53
C ILE A 92 2.74 12.21 -0.48
N ASN A 93 2.03 13.33 -0.57
CA ASN A 93 2.13 14.40 0.45
C ASN A 93 1.73 13.89 1.84
N MET A 94 0.68 13.07 1.91
CA MET A 94 0.27 12.44 3.18
C MET A 94 1.29 11.41 3.67
N ALA A 95 1.87 10.61 2.78
CA ALA A 95 2.91 9.66 3.18
C ALA A 95 4.16 10.39 3.74
N LYS A 96 4.63 11.43 3.04
CA LYS A 96 5.81 12.21 3.41
C LYS A 96 5.62 13.07 4.67
N SER A 97 4.39 13.40 5.05
CA SER A 97 4.13 14.11 6.31
C SER A 97 4.26 13.21 7.55
N SER A 98 4.30 11.89 7.36
CA SER A 98 4.52 10.95 8.46
C SER A 98 5.99 10.95 8.88
N SER A 99 6.24 11.05 10.19
CA SER A 99 7.59 10.98 10.77
C SER A 99 8.15 9.55 10.85
N GLY A 100 7.54 8.60 10.15
CA GLY A 100 7.91 7.19 10.21
C GLY A 100 7.33 6.39 9.06
N SER A 101 7.35 5.08 9.16
CA SER A 101 7.03 4.22 8.03
C SER A 101 5.54 4.19 7.73
N VAL A 102 5.22 4.19 6.44
CA VAL A 102 3.85 4.26 5.93
C VAL A 102 3.56 3.05 5.07
N ILE A 103 2.34 2.52 5.13
CA ILE A 103 1.85 1.58 4.10
C ILE A 103 0.66 2.18 3.35
N ILE A 104 0.70 2.06 2.03
CA ILE A 104 -0.30 2.59 1.11
C ILE A 104 -0.97 1.43 0.38
N ALA A 105 -2.30 1.33 0.46
CA ALA A 105 -3.10 0.42 -0.36
C ALA A 105 -3.79 1.19 -1.51
N GLY A 106 -3.36 0.92 -2.73
CA GLY A 106 -3.88 1.53 -3.96
C GLY A 106 -4.57 0.53 -4.90
N HIS A 107 -4.61 0.88 -6.18
CA HIS A 107 -5.24 0.11 -7.26
C HIS A 107 -4.20 -0.22 -8.34
N SER A 108 -4.51 -1.15 -9.25
CA SER A 108 -3.65 -1.55 -10.38
C SER A 108 -3.16 -0.36 -11.21
N ASN A 109 -3.99 0.67 -11.36
CA ASN A 109 -3.68 1.87 -12.13
C ASN A 109 -3.02 3.00 -11.31
N THR A 110 -3.20 3.07 -9.98
CA THR A 110 -2.61 4.14 -9.16
C THR A 110 -1.30 3.72 -8.48
N VAL A 111 -1.11 2.43 -8.19
CA VAL A 111 0.14 1.93 -7.60
C VAL A 111 1.34 2.23 -8.49
N PRO A 112 1.35 1.92 -9.80
CA PRO A 112 2.44 2.29 -10.69
C PRO A 112 2.74 3.80 -10.67
N MET A 113 1.70 4.63 -10.68
CA MET A 113 1.88 6.09 -10.65
C MET A 113 2.49 6.58 -9.33
N ILE A 114 2.08 6.01 -8.19
CA ILE A 114 2.65 6.31 -6.86
C ILE A 114 4.12 5.91 -6.82
N LEU A 115 4.46 4.70 -7.30
CA LEU A 115 5.83 4.20 -7.36
C LEU A 115 6.73 5.10 -8.21
N THR A 116 6.27 5.51 -9.39
CA THR A 116 6.99 6.45 -10.25
C THR A 116 7.20 7.81 -9.58
N ALA A 117 6.16 8.37 -8.97
CA ALA A 117 6.25 9.66 -8.31
C ALA A 117 7.07 9.64 -7.00
N LEU A 118 7.28 8.45 -6.41
CA LEU A 118 8.24 8.21 -5.34
C LEU A 118 9.67 7.95 -5.84
N GLY A 119 9.93 8.00 -7.15
CA GLY A 119 11.28 7.98 -7.73
C GLY A 119 11.68 6.69 -8.44
N ILE A 120 10.81 5.68 -8.52
CA ILE A 120 11.10 4.48 -9.32
C ILE A 120 11.04 4.84 -10.80
N LYS A 121 12.18 4.73 -11.50
CA LYS A 121 12.30 5.07 -12.93
C LYS A 121 11.88 3.93 -13.86
N GLN A 122 11.87 2.71 -13.35
CA GLN A 122 11.57 1.51 -14.13
C GLN A 122 10.06 1.34 -14.25
N PRO A 123 9.52 1.02 -15.45
CA PRO A 123 8.09 0.81 -15.61
C PRO A 123 7.66 -0.42 -14.82
N ILE A 124 6.62 -0.25 -14.00
CA ILE A 124 5.95 -1.33 -13.27
C ILE A 124 4.52 -1.39 -13.77
N GLU A 125 4.16 -2.49 -14.42
CA GLU A 125 2.79 -2.74 -14.86
C GLU A 125 2.11 -3.71 -13.90
N LEU A 126 0.85 -3.42 -13.56
CA LEU A 126 -0.01 -4.28 -12.79
C LEU A 126 -1.31 -4.48 -13.57
N THR A 127 -1.63 -5.73 -13.85
CA THR A 127 -2.89 -6.16 -14.44
C THR A 127 -3.98 -6.28 -13.38
N GLU A 128 -5.23 -6.49 -13.79
CA GLU A 128 -6.34 -6.70 -12.86
C GLU A 128 -6.20 -7.98 -12.03
N SER A 129 -5.34 -8.93 -12.43
CA SER A 129 -5.08 -10.19 -11.72
C SER A 129 -3.85 -10.15 -10.80
N ASP A 130 -3.01 -9.11 -10.88
CA ASP A 130 -1.79 -9.03 -10.07
C ASP A 130 -2.10 -8.59 -8.65
N TYR A 131 -2.19 -9.56 -7.74
CA TYR A 131 -2.43 -9.37 -6.31
C TYR A 131 -1.24 -9.86 -5.50
N GLY A 132 -1.00 -9.26 -4.33
CA GLY A 132 0.00 -9.76 -3.39
C GLY A 132 1.41 -9.22 -3.57
N ASP A 133 1.63 -8.25 -4.47
CA ASP A 133 2.90 -7.51 -4.52
C ASP A 133 3.01 -6.51 -3.37
N LEU A 134 4.18 -6.50 -2.74
CA LEU A 134 4.62 -5.50 -1.76
C LEU A 134 5.89 -4.82 -2.27
N PHE A 135 5.80 -3.51 -2.46
CA PHE A 135 6.92 -2.65 -2.81
C PHE A 135 7.39 -1.93 -1.55
N LEU A 136 8.65 -2.12 -1.16
CA LEU A 136 9.32 -1.36 -0.11
C LEU A 136 10.21 -0.32 -0.76
N LEU A 137 10.01 0.96 -0.44
CA LEU A 137 10.84 2.08 -0.86
C LEU A 137 11.51 2.67 0.39
N ASN A 138 12.84 2.80 0.37
CA ASN A 138 13.60 3.48 1.41
C ASN A 138 13.97 4.88 0.90
N LEU A 139 13.45 5.90 1.57
CA LEU A 139 13.68 7.30 1.27
C LEU A 139 14.63 7.90 2.30
N LYS A 140 15.47 8.83 1.86
CA LYS A 140 16.29 9.70 2.70
C LYS A 140 16.14 11.13 2.21
N ASP A 141 15.72 12.02 3.09
CA ASP A 141 15.48 13.44 2.77
C ASP A 141 14.57 13.57 1.52
N ASP A 142 13.48 12.81 1.51
CA ASP A 142 12.49 12.71 0.42
C ASP A 142 12.99 12.12 -0.92
N GLN A 143 14.24 11.67 -0.98
CA GLN A 143 14.83 11.05 -2.15
C GLN A 143 14.87 9.53 -2.02
N LEU A 144 14.50 8.82 -3.09
CA LEU A 144 14.57 7.37 -3.13
C LEU A 144 16.03 6.90 -3.14
N ILE A 145 16.40 6.09 -2.14
CA ILE A 145 17.74 5.50 -2.02
C ILE A 145 17.76 4.07 -2.54
N SER A 146 16.74 3.29 -2.18
CA SER A 146 16.60 1.91 -2.65
C SER A 146 15.15 1.48 -2.63
N TRP A 147 14.82 0.44 -3.40
CA TRP A 147 13.51 -0.18 -3.34
C TRP A 147 13.60 -1.68 -3.63
N LYS A 148 12.59 -2.43 -3.19
CA LYS A 148 12.46 -3.88 -3.38
C LYS A 148 11.01 -4.24 -3.67
N ARG A 149 10.79 -5.17 -4.62
CA ARG A 149 9.52 -5.87 -4.80
C ARG A 149 9.60 -7.23 -4.13
N SER A 150 8.53 -7.62 -3.44
CA SER A 150 8.34 -8.94 -2.84
C SER A 150 6.89 -9.36 -2.98
N HIS A 151 6.56 -10.59 -2.63
CA HIS A 151 5.20 -11.11 -2.68
C HIS A 151 4.75 -11.60 -1.30
N PHE A 152 3.47 -11.45 -0.97
CA PHE A 152 2.89 -11.86 0.31
C PHE A 152 1.60 -12.67 0.14
N GLY A 153 1.42 -13.65 1.02
CA GLY A 153 0.31 -14.61 0.97
C GLY A 153 0.46 -15.64 -0.15
N ASP A 154 -0.30 -16.72 -0.05
CA ASP A 154 -0.27 -17.81 -1.02
C ASP A 154 -0.82 -17.38 -2.38
N ALA A 155 -0.34 -17.95 -3.47
CA ALA A 155 -1.00 -17.83 -4.77
C ALA A 155 -2.45 -18.35 -4.68
N PRO A 156 -3.43 -17.71 -5.34
CA PRO A 156 -4.81 -18.17 -5.27
C PRO A 156 -4.91 -19.59 -5.83
N THR A 157 -5.35 -20.54 -4.99
CA THR A 157 -5.64 -21.90 -5.47
C THR A 157 -6.89 -21.87 -6.35
N LEU A 158 -6.93 -22.67 -7.43
CA LEU A 158 -8.05 -22.73 -8.39
C LEU A 158 -9.44 -22.88 -7.74
N LYS A 159 -9.53 -23.56 -6.59
CA LYS A 159 -10.78 -23.74 -5.83
C LYS A 159 -11.35 -22.43 -5.25
N GLN A 160 -10.51 -21.41 -5.01
CA GLN A 160 -10.95 -20.13 -4.43
C GLN A 160 -11.55 -19.18 -5.48
N ILE A 161 -11.24 -19.39 -6.76
CA ILE A 161 -11.76 -18.62 -7.89
C ILE A 161 -13.20 -19.08 -8.23
N GLN A 162 -13.53 -20.34 -7.95
CA GLN A 162 -14.80 -20.97 -8.35
C GLN A 162 -15.94 -20.80 -7.34
N ASN A 163 -15.70 -20.25 -6.15
CA ASN A 163 -16.73 -20.03 -5.12
C ASN A 163 -17.47 -18.69 -5.24
N VAL A 164 -17.51 -18.11 -6.44
CA VAL A 164 -18.43 -17.02 -6.78
C VAL A 164 -19.61 -17.64 -7.54
N ARG A 165 -20.60 -18.14 -6.79
CA ARG A 165 -21.95 -18.36 -7.30
C ARG A 165 -22.86 -17.31 -6.71
#